data_AF-W1NKV0-F1
#
_entry.id   AF-W1NKV0-F1
#
_cell.length_a   1.000
_cell.length_b   1.000
_cell.length_c   1.000
_cell.angle_alpha   90.00
_cell.angle_beta   90.00
_cell.angle_gamma   90.00
#
_symmetry.space_group_name_H-M   'P 1'
#
loop_
_entity.id
_entity.type
_entity.pdbx_description
1 polymer ?
#
loop_
_entity_poly.entity_id
_entity_poly.type
_entity_poly.pdbx_seq_one_letter_code
_entity_poly.pdbx_strand_id
1 'polypeptide(L)'
;MAMAAASFVTVKQPTSLPCTSAGAGPRVRATLSLPVLAPKTASSPPKLENNHYFSKSTRQLGRDRTTAFPLGNENDPVLMAKLHEVADVVADRAEMHANLAEQRNNWNTLLLNSTNSITLAAATMAALASFPSSHLSLALSSTVLYSAATAMVCLTSKIQPSQLSEEQRNAARLFKSLHIHIHSTLSLHPSLRPELSQFLEDAMEQVLALDRAYPLPLLPGMLEKFPSEVKPTVWWPKRAAPPPPPPPPPKTEAAVNNNNGWSNDMETEMAEVARVLRERDTAEYVRLSKLVLNCNRVMAVAGPVLMAAASVGSALGGSATVGAVVAGALACIVNSFSHGGQVGMVFEMYRNNAGFYQLLEESLLSSLSKPPAEREHAEVVETRLALQLGRSLSSLRNLASSPSSSKGPKEFGSKLF
;
A
#
# COMPACT_ATOMS: atom_id res chain seq x y z
N MET A 1 -17.03 -46.59 -32.65
CA MET A 1 -18.10 -47.33 -33.35
C MET A 1 -19.36 -46.47 -33.25
N ALA A 2 -19.94 -46.08 -34.40
CA ALA A 2 -21.14 -45.24 -34.62
C ALA A 2 -21.10 -43.80 -34.05
N MET A 3 -20.90 -42.70 -34.82
CA MET A 3 -21.72 -42.09 -35.90
C MET A 3 -23.20 -41.91 -35.53
N ALA A 4 -23.58 -40.65 -35.25
CA ALA A 4 -24.95 -40.16 -35.30
C ALA A 4 -24.96 -38.77 -35.97
N ALA A 5 -25.86 -38.63 -36.94
CA ALA A 5 -26.00 -37.52 -37.87
C ALA A 5 -27.18 -36.61 -37.50
N ALA A 6 -27.18 -35.38 -38.04
CA ALA A 6 -28.31 -34.51 -38.44
C ALA A 6 -27.89 -33.03 -38.26
N SER A 7 -28.25 -32.03 -39.07
CA SER A 7 -28.89 -31.94 -40.39
C SER A 7 -28.64 -30.52 -40.92
N PHE A 8 -28.46 -30.40 -42.24
CA PHE A 8 -28.32 -29.15 -42.98
C PHE A 8 -29.66 -28.42 -43.13
N VAL A 9 -29.64 -27.08 -43.09
CA VAL A 9 -30.69 -26.23 -43.69
C VAL A 9 -30.04 -25.30 -44.71
N THR A 10 -30.29 -25.61 -45.98
CA THR A 10 -30.07 -24.79 -47.17
C THR A 10 -31.22 -23.82 -47.40
N VAL A 11 -30.92 -22.55 -47.74
CA VAL A 11 -31.85 -21.65 -48.43
C VAL A 11 -31.10 -20.94 -49.59
N LYS A 12 -31.86 -20.76 -50.68
CA LYS A 12 -31.49 -20.59 -52.09
C LYS A 12 -30.87 -19.24 -52.49
N GLN A 13 -30.09 -19.31 -53.59
CA GLN A 13 -29.73 -18.21 -54.52
C GLN A 13 -30.95 -17.48 -55.11
N PRO A 14 -30.71 -16.29 -55.71
CA PRO A 14 -31.07 -16.14 -57.12
C PRO A 14 -29.97 -15.50 -58.01
N THR A 15 -29.68 -16.19 -59.12
CA THR A 15 -29.54 -15.76 -60.53
C THR A 15 -28.84 -14.42 -60.92
N SER A 16 -27.67 -14.63 -61.58
CA SER A 16 -26.98 -13.98 -62.71
C SER A 16 -27.49 -12.71 -63.46
N LEU A 17 -26.52 -11.77 -63.64
CA LEU A 17 -26.02 -11.06 -64.87
C LEU A 17 -26.92 -9.99 -65.56
N PRO A 18 -26.35 -8.93 -66.23
CA PRO A 18 -25.13 -8.96 -67.07
C PRO A 18 -24.15 -7.75 -67.00
N CYS A 19 -22.98 -7.96 -67.62
CA CYS A 19 -21.98 -6.95 -67.95
C CYS A 19 -22.37 -6.16 -69.21
N THR A 20 -22.15 -4.84 -69.21
CA THR A 20 -21.92 -4.02 -70.42
C THR A 20 -20.95 -2.88 -70.13
N SER A 21 -20.22 -2.50 -71.17
CA SER A 21 -19.01 -1.68 -71.25
C SER A 21 -19.22 -0.16 -71.25
N ALA A 22 -18.18 0.55 -70.79
CA ALA A 22 -17.66 1.87 -71.23
C ALA A 22 -18.62 3.08 -71.31
N GLY A 23 -18.39 4.06 -70.43
CA GLY A 23 -18.91 5.43 -70.54
C GLY A 23 -18.22 6.36 -69.54
N ALA A 24 -17.73 7.49 -70.01
CA ALA A 24 -16.84 8.41 -69.29
C ALA A 24 -17.56 9.32 -68.26
N GLY A 25 -16.95 9.49 -67.08
CA GLY A 25 -17.18 10.60 -66.13
C GLY A 25 -18.44 10.51 -65.25
N PRO A 26 -18.48 11.13 -64.04
CA PRO A 26 -17.65 12.24 -63.57
C PRO A 26 -16.64 11.83 -62.47
N ARG A 27 -15.49 12.51 -62.50
CA ARG A 27 -14.45 12.45 -61.46
C ARG A 27 -15.04 13.02 -60.16
N VAL A 28 -15.40 12.16 -59.22
CA VAL A 28 -15.76 12.61 -57.86
C VAL A 28 -14.46 13.09 -57.19
N ARG A 29 -14.24 14.41 -57.24
CA ARG A 29 -13.24 15.08 -56.42
C ARG A 29 -13.80 15.12 -55.00
N ALA A 30 -13.46 14.13 -54.19
CA ALA A 30 -13.64 14.21 -52.74
C ALA A 30 -12.64 15.24 -52.21
N THR A 31 -13.08 16.50 -52.12
CA THR A 31 -12.41 17.52 -51.31
C THR A 31 -12.50 17.10 -49.84
N LEU A 32 -11.45 16.46 -49.34
CA LEU A 32 -11.18 16.42 -47.90
C LEU A 32 -10.83 17.84 -47.47
N SER A 33 -11.79 18.53 -46.88
CA SER A 33 -11.51 19.74 -46.12
C SER A 33 -10.69 19.35 -44.89
N LEU A 34 -9.36 19.40 -45.03
CA LEU A 34 -8.44 19.37 -43.90
C LEU A 34 -8.72 20.63 -43.06
N PRO A 35 -8.92 20.50 -41.73
CA PRO A 35 -8.98 21.68 -40.89
C PRO A 35 -7.64 22.41 -40.98
N VAL A 36 -7.70 23.68 -41.39
CA VAL A 36 -6.58 24.61 -41.42
C VAL A 36 -5.96 24.65 -40.02
N LEU A 37 -4.65 24.38 -39.93
CA LEU A 37 -3.89 24.56 -38.69
C LEU A 37 -4.06 26.00 -38.20
N ALA A 38 -4.66 26.16 -37.04
CA ALA A 38 -4.57 27.39 -36.26
C ALA A 38 -3.09 27.67 -35.94
N PRO A 39 -2.66 28.94 -35.91
CA PRO A 39 -1.26 29.29 -35.69
C PRO A 39 -0.82 28.83 -34.29
N LYS A 40 0.38 28.26 -34.24
CA LYS A 40 1.09 27.72 -33.07
C LYS A 40 0.74 28.45 -31.77
N THR A 41 -0.20 27.91 -31.00
CA THR A 41 -0.15 28.06 -29.55
C THR A 41 0.95 27.10 -29.10
N ALA A 42 2.06 27.65 -28.63
CA ALA A 42 3.09 26.86 -27.97
C ALA A 42 2.41 26.13 -26.80
N SER A 43 2.16 24.83 -26.96
CA SER A 43 1.80 23.97 -25.85
C SER A 43 3.06 23.84 -24.99
N SER A 44 3.24 24.81 -24.11
CA SER A 44 4.09 24.61 -22.94
C SER A 44 3.65 23.29 -22.29
N PRO A 45 4.59 22.45 -21.81
CA PRO A 45 4.23 21.33 -20.94
C PRO A 45 3.30 21.86 -19.84
N PRO A 46 2.40 21.03 -19.26
CA PRO A 46 1.58 21.48 -18.15
C PRO A 46 2.51 22.21 -17.19
N LYS A 47 2.30 23.52 -17.03
CA LYS A 47 3.06 24.30 -16.06
C LYS A 47 2.83 23.54 -14.78
N LEU A 48 3.88 22.91 -14.27
CA LEU A 48 3.92 22.49 -12.88
C LEU A 48 3.54 23.76 -12.15
N GLU A 49 2.33 23.80 -11.59
CA GLU A 49 1.88 24.91 -10.80
C GLU A 49 2.88 24.95 -9.65
N ASN A 50 3.86 25.85 -9.78
CA ASN A 50 4.97 25.98 -8.86
C ASN A 50 4.38 26.02 -7.47
N ASN A 51 4.62 24.97 -6.69
CA ASN A 51 4.21 24.75 -5.31
C ASN A 51 3.80 26.05 -4.61
N HIS A 52 2.54 26.44 -4.78
CA HIS A 52 1.99 27.60 -4.07
C HIS A 52 1.88 27.32 -2.56
N TYR A 53 2.02 26.04 -2.18
CA TYR A 53 2.08 25.54 -0.81
C TYR A 53 3.47 25.67 -0.17
N PHE A 54 4.57 25.34 -0.86
CA PHE A 54 5.92 25.54 -0.30
C PHE A 54 6.25 27.03 -0.10
N SER A 55 5.80 27.90 -1.04
CA SER A 55 6.00 29.35 -0.92
C SER A 55 5.25 29.98 0.26
N LYS A 56 4.07 29.47 0.62
CA LYS A 56 3.33 29.94 1.80
C LYS A 56 3.98 29.45 3.11
N SER A 57 4.46 28.20 3.15
CA SER A 57 5.14 27.65 4.33
C SER A 57 6.50 28.34 4.58
N THR A 58 7.30 28.57 3.53
CA THR A 58 8.57 29.31 3.64
C THR A 58 8.38 30.81 3.91
N ARG A 59 7.27 31.44 3.45
CA ARG A 59 6.95 32.83 3.81
C ARG A 59 6.42 32.97 5.24
N GLN A 60 5.85 31.92 5.84
CA GLN A 60 5.49 31.89 7.26
C GLN A 60 6.68 31.58 8.17
N LEU A 61 7.68 30.83 7.69
CA LEU A 61 8.91 30.55 8.45
C LEU A 61 9.86 31.77 8.55
N GLY A 62 9.64 32.83 7.76
CA GLY A 62 10.58 33.94 7.61
C GLY A 62 10.07 35.35 7.94
N ARG A 63 8.83 35.52 8.40
CA ARG A 63 8.31 36.86 8.73
C ARG A 63 7.38 36.83 9.94
N ASP A 64 7.88 37.41 11.03
CA ASP A 64 7.20 37.83 12.25
C ASP A 64 6.66 36.75 13.20
N ARG A 65 7.59 36.01 13.84
CA ARG A 65 7.40 35.52 15.21
C ARG A 65 8.65 35.76 16.05
N THR A 66 8.93 37.03 16.34
CA THR A 66 9.70 37.35 17.55
C THR A 66 8.79 37.05 18.73
N THR A 67 8.81 35.81 19.22
CA THR A 67 8.11 35.43 20.46
C THR A 67 8.88 36.03 21.63
N ALA A 68 8.57 37.29 21.96
CA ALA A 68 8.91 37.84 23.26
C ALA A 68 8.13 37.06 24.33
N PHE A 69 8.83 36.23 25.11
CA PHE A 69 8.22 35.44 26.17
C PHE A 69 7.90 36.35 27.37
N PRO A 70 6.63 36.45 27.82
CA PRO A 70 6.32 37.08 29.09
C PRO A 70 6.86 36.20 30.22
N LEU A 71 7.56 36.81 31.19
CA LEU A 71 7.96 36.16 32.44
C LEU A 71 6.69 35.83 33.25
N GLY A 72 6.21 34.60 33.14
CA GLY A 72 5.02 34.10 33.84
C GLY A 72 5.22 32.65 34.25
N ASN A 73 4.92 32.36 35.50
CA ASN A 73 5.35 31.19 36.26
C ASN A 73 4.47 29.95 36.01
N GLU A 74 4.42 29.47 34.77
CA GLU A 74 3.89 28.15 34.40
C GLU A 74 4.92 27.41 33.53
N ASN A 75 4.92 26.07 33.58
CA ASN A 75 5.85 25.16 32.90
C ASN A 75 6.50 25.73 31.63
N ASP A 76 7.83 25.70 31.60
CA ASP A 76 8.75 26.35 30.65
C ASP A 76 8.11 26.68 29.26
N PRO A 77 7.82 27.97 28.97
CA PRO A 77 7.15 28.36 27.71
C PRO A 77 7.96 27.97 26.47
N VAL A 78 9.27 27.75 26.63
CA VAL A 78 10.15 27.23 25.58
C VAL A 78 9.82 25.77 25.25
N LEU A 79 9.49 24.95 26.24
CA LEU A 79 9.19 23.53 26.06
C LEU A 79 7.85 23.31 25.36
N MET A 80 6.84 24.13 25.72
CA MET A 80 5.56 24.19 25.01
C MET A 80 5.76 24.62 23.55
N ALA A 81 6.58 25.65 23.30
CA ALA A 81 6.89 26.08 21.94
C ALA A 81 7.57 24.95 21.14
N LYS A 82 8.55 24.25 21.71
CA LYS A 82 9.21 23.09 21.06
C LYS A 82 8.21 21.99 20.68
N LEU A 83 7.24 21.68 21.54
CA LEU A 83 6.23 20.66 21.23
C LEU A 83 5.29 21.09 20.09
N HIS A 84 4.92 22.37 20.03
CA HIS A 84 4.16 22.89 18.90
C HIS A 84 4.95 22.82 17.60
N GLU A 85 6.24 23.16 17.61
CA GLU A 85 7.11 23.02 16.44
C GLU A 85 7.22 21.54 15.99
N VAL A 86 7.34 20.60 16.93
CA VAL A 86 7.31 19.16 16.61
C VAL A 86 5.94 18.77 16.02
N ALA A 87 4.84 19.24 16.59
CA ALA A 87 3.49 18.94 16.09
C ALA A 87 3.28 19.45 14.65
N ASP A 88 3.77 20.65 14.34
CA ASP A 88 3.70 21.25 13.01
C ASP A 88 4.54 20.46 11.99
N VAL A 89 5.77 20.07 12.36
CA VAL A 89 6.61 19.21 11.51
C VAL A 89 5.97 17.84 11.28
N VAL A 90 5.35 17.25 12.29
CA VAL A 90 4.63 15.97 12.18
C VAL A 90 3.43 16.10 11.24
N ALA A 91 2.67 17.21 11.32
CA ALA A 91 1.55 17.47 10.41
C ALA A 91 2.02 17.60 8.96
N ASP A 92 3.08 18.38 8.71
CA ASP A 92 3.66 18.56 7.39
C ASP A 92 4.14 17.23 6.80
N ARG A 93 4.78 16.38 7.60
CA ARG A 93 5.18 15.02 7.17
C ARG A 93 3.99 14.13 6.85
N ALA A 94 2.91 14.20 7.62
CA ALA A 94 1.69 13.46 7.33
C ALA A 94 1.11 13.85 5.96
N GLU A 95 1.06 15.15 5.64
CA GLU A 95 0.62 15.66 4.34
C GLU A 95 1.58 15.27 3.21
N MET A 96 2.89 15.40 3.43
CA MET A 96 3.92 14.98 2.48
C MET A 96 3.77 13.50 2.11
N HIS A 97 3.65 12.61 3.10
CA HIS A 97 3.44 11.18 2.85
C HIS A 97 2.10 10.91 2.14
N ALA A 98 1.02 11.62 2.49
CA ALA A 98 -0.27 11.49 1.80
C ALA A 98 -0.18 11.88 0.31
N ASN A 99 0.48 13.00 0.01
CA ASN A 99 0.70 13.46 -1.36
C ASN A 99 1.56 12.47 -2.16
N LEU A 100 2.63 11.94 -1.56
CA LEU A 100 3.48 10.93 -2.19
C LEU A 100 2.72 9.63 -2.46
N ALA A 101 1.84 9.22 -1.54
CA ALA A 101 0.99 8.05 -1.74
C ALA A 101 0.09 8.23 -2.97
N GLU A 102 -0.54 9.39 -3.12
CA GLU A 102 -1.40 9.71 -4.26
C GLU A 102 -0.61 9.75 -5.58
N GLN A 103 0.55 10.41 -5.60
CA GLN A 103 1.42 10.44 -6.77
C GLN A 103 1.81 9.04 -7.24
N ARG A 104 2.20 8.16 -6.31
CA ARG A 104 2.60 6.79 -6.61
C ARG A 104 1.42 5.94 -7.08
N ASN A 105 0.22 6.16 -6.53
CA ASN A 105 -1.00 5.53 -7.01
C ASN A 105 -1.35 5.98 -8.45
N ASN A 106 -1.21 7.27 -8.75
CA ASN A 106 -1.40 7.81 -10.09
C ASN A 106 -0.39 7.21 -11.07
N TRP A 107 0.88 7.06 -10.68
CA TRP A 107 1.88 6.36 -11.47
C TRP A 107 1.51 4.90 -11.73
N ASN A 108 1.00 4.19 -10.72
CA ASN A 108 0.54 2.81 -10.90
C ASN A 108 -0.52 2.72 -12.00
N THR A 109 -1.54 3.57 -11.93
CA THR A 109 -2.65 3.61 -12.90
C THR A 109 -2.15 3.98 -14.30
N LEU A 110 -1.32 5.02 -14.41
CA LEU A 110 -0.76 5.47 -15.69
C LEU A 110 0.09 4.38 -16.35
N LEU A 111 1.02 3.78 -15.59
CA LEU A 111 1.93 2.76 -16.10
C LEU A 111 1.20 1.46 -16.45
N LEU A 112 0.21 1.05 -15.64
CA LEU A 112 -0.64 -0.09 -15.94
C LEU A 112 -1.40 0.10 -17.25
N ASN A 113 -2.13 1.21 -17.38
CA ASN A 113 -2.96 1.49 -18.55
C ASN A 113 -2.12 1.67 -19.81
N SER A 114 -0.99 2.37 -19.71
CA SER A 114 -0.04 2.55 -20.82
C SER A 114 0.53 1.21 -21.28
N THR A 115 1.02 0.38 -20.35
CA THR A 115 1.59 -0.93 -20.67
C THR A 115 0.56 -1.85 -21.32
N ASN A 116 -0.64 -1.93 -20.77
CA ASN A 116 -1.72 -2.75 -21.33
C ASN A 116 -2.12 -2.27 -22.73
N SER A 117 -2.19 -0.95 -22.94
CA SER A 117 -2.53 -0.36 -24.24
C SER A 117 -1.46 -0.65 -25.28
N ILE A 118 -0.18 -0.51 -24.93
CA ILE A 118 0.95 -0.85 -25.81
C ILE A 118 0.94 -2.34 -26.15
N THR A 119 0.70 -3.21 -25.16
CA THR A 119 0.64 -4.66 -25.36
C THR A 119 -0.51 -5.06 -26.27
N LEU A 120 -1.69 -4.44 -26.09
CA LEU A 120 -2.87 -4.70 -26.91
C LEU A 120 -2.68 -4.17 -28.34
N ALA A 121 -2.07 -2.99 -28.50
CA ALA A 121 -1.71 -2.46 -29.81
C ALA A 121 -0.70 -3.37 -30.52
N ALA A 122 0.32 -3.86 -29.80
CA ALA A 122 1.29 -4.82 -30.32
C ALA A 122 0.61 -6.12 -30.77
N ALA A 123 -0.30 -6.67 -29.95
CA ALA A 123 -1.07 -7.87 -30.29
C ALA A 123 -1.95 -7.66 -31.53
N THR A 124 -2.59 -6.50 -31.64
CA THR A 124 -3.42 -6.15 -32.80
C THR A 124 -2.57 -6.04 -34.07
N MET A 125 -1.41 -5.38 -34.00
CA MET A 125 -0.48 -5.28 -35.12
C MET A 125 0.12 -6.63 -35.51
N ALA A 126 0.43 -7.50 -34.54
CA ALA A 126 0.89 -8.87 -34.78
C ALA A 126 -0.20 -9.73 -35.44
N ALA A 127 -1.45 -9.62 -34.97
CA ALA A 127 -2.60 -10.30 -35.56
C ALA A 127 -2.85 -9.84 -37.00
N LEU A 128 -2.82 -8.53 -37.25
CA LEU A 128 -2.96 -7.98 -38.60
C LEU A 128 -1.80 -8.42 -39.51
N ALA A 129 -0.57 -8.47 -39.00
CA ALA A 129 0.60 -8.95 -39.75
C ALA A 129 0.50 -10.44 -40.17
N SER A 130 -0.40 -11.23 -39.57
CA SER A 130 -0.60 -12.64 -39.94
C SER A 130 -1.41 -12.84 -41.23
N PHE A 131 -2.10 -11.79 -41.72
CA PHE A 131 -2.85 -11.88 -42.98
C PHE A 131 -1.91 -11.80 -44.20
N PRO A 132 -2.20 -12.51 -45.30
CA PRO A 132 -1.30 -12.68 -46.45
C PRO A 132 -0.94 -11.38 -47.20
N SER A 133 -1.71 -10.30 -47.02
CA SER A 133 -1.46 -8.98 -47.62
C SER A 133 -0.73 -7.99 -46.69
N SER A 134 -0.37 -8.42 -45.49
CA SER A 134 0.03 -7.54 -44.40
C SER A 134 1.54 -7.49 -44.20
N HIS A 135 2.06 -6.28 -44.04
CA HIS A 135 3.45 -5.92 -44.23
C HIS A 135 4.41 -6.32 -43.10
N LEU A 136 5.69 -6.44 -43.45
CA LEU A 136 6.85 -6.45 -42.54
C LEU A 136 6.83 -5.28 -41.53
N SER A 137 6.32 -4.12 -41.93
CA SER A 137 6.23 -2.94 -41.05
C SER A 137 5.34 -3.18 -39.82
N LEU A 138 4.25 -3.94 -39.93
CA LEU A 138 3.36 -4.26 -38.80
C LEU A 138 4.02 -5.28 -37.85
N ALA A 139 4.76 -6.24 -38.39
CA ALA A 139 5.56 -7.19 -37.60
C ALA A 139 6.70 -6.48 -36.85
N LEU A 140 7.39 -5.54 -37.52
CA LEU A 140 8.41 -4.71 -36.88
C LEU A 140 7.81 -3.80 -35.79
N SER A 141 6.70 -3.11 -36.08
CA SER A 141 6.02 -2.25 -35.10
C SER A 141 5.52 -3.03 -33.88
N SER A 142 4.90 -4.19 -34.08
CA SER A 142 4.46 -5.05 -32.96
C SER A 142 5.63 -5.54 -32.12
N THR A 143 6.74 -5.95 -32.74
CA THR A 143 7.97 -6.35 -32.03
C THR A 143 8.53 -5.20 -31.18
N VAL A 144 8.60 -4.00 -31.74
CA VAL A 144 9.04 -2.79 -31.02
C VAL A 144 8.11 -2.49 -29.85
N LEU A 145 6.79 -2.54 -30.06
CA LEU A 145 5.81 -2.27 -29.01
C LEU A 145 5.85 -3.33 -27.89
N TYR A 146 5.95 -4.62 -28.22
CA TYR A 146 6.15 -5.67 -27.20
C TYR A 146 7.46 -5.48 -26.42
N SER A 147 8.53 -5.07 -27.10
CA SER A 147 9.81 -4.78 -26.45
C SER A 147 9.70 -3.56 -25.52
N ALA A 148 9.02 -2.50 -25.95
CA ALA A 148 8.74 -1.33 -25.12
C ALA A 148 7.87 -1.67 -23.91
N ALA A 149 6.81 -2.46 -24.10
CA ALA A 149 5.97 -2.95 -23.01
C ALA A 149 6.79 -3.81 -22.02
N THR A 150 7.67 -4.69 -22.52
CA THR A 150 8.57 -5.49 -21.68
C THR A 150 9.45 -4.59 -20.81
N ALA A 151 10.07 -3.56 -21.41
CA ALA A 151 10.89 -2.60 -20.69
C ALA A 151 10.08 -1.83 -19.61
N MET A 152 8.85 -1.42 -19.95
CA MET A 152 7.94 -0.78 -18.99
C MET A 152 7.58 -1.71 -17.83
N VAL A 153 7.20 -2.98 -18.09
CA VAL A 153 6.88 -3.95 -17.02
C VAL A 153 8.09 -4.23 -16.14
N CYS A 154 9.30 -4.32 -16.71
CA CYS A 154 10.52 -4.49 -15.94
C CYS A 154 10.77 -3.28 -15.01
N LEU A 155 10.54 -2.05 -15.51
CA LEU A 155 10.72 -0.84 -14.72
C LEU A 155 9.64 -0.70 -13.63
N THR A 156 8.37 -0.92 -13.96
CA THR A 156 7.25 -0.88 -13.01
C THR A 156 7.38 -1.97 -11.96
N SER A 157 7.91 -3.13 -12.35
CA SER A 157 8.25 -4.21 -11.42
C SER A 157 9.38 -3.81 -10.47
N LYS A 158 10.30 -2.91 -10.84
CA LYS A 158 11.35 -2.42 -9.93
C LYS A 158 10.88 -1.29 -9.03
N ILE A 159 10.00 -0.42 -9.52
CA ILE A 159 9.49 0.74 -8.77
C ILE A 159 8.34 0.33 -7.83
N GLN A 160 7.49 -0.62 -8.27
CA GLN A 160 6.24 -1.04 -7.64
C GLN A 160 5.41 0.11 -7.05
N PRO A 161 4.85 0.98 -7.91
CA PRO A 161 4.18 2.18 -7.44
C PRO A 161 3.02 1.90 -6.48
N SER A 162 2.29 0.78 -6.65
CA SER A 162 1.20 0.38 -5.75
C SER A 162 1.67 0.00 -4.34
N GLN A 163 2.69 -0.85 -4.23
CA GLN A 163 3.29 -1.22 -2.94
C GLN A 163 3.79 0.01 -2.20
N LEU A 164 4.57 0.80 -2.92
CA LEU A 164 5.20 1.99 -2.41
C LEU A 164 4.16 3.07 -2.06
N SER A 165 3.00 3.12 -2.72
CA SER A 165 1.90 4.00 -2.31
C SER A 165 1.31 3.62 -0.96
N GLU A 166 1.18 2.32 -0.67
CA GLU A 166 0.57 1.86 0.60
C GLU A 166 1.48 2.09 1.79
N GLU A 167 2.79 1.91 1.63
CA GLU A 167 3.76 2.28 2.67
C GLU A 167 3.63 3.76 3.05
N GLN A 168 3.42 4.65 2.06
CA GLN A 168 3.23 6.07 2.34
C GLN A 168 1.86 6.38 2.94
N ARG A 169 0.79 5.67 2.55
CA ARG A 169 -0.49 5.80 3.25
C ARG A 169 -0.35 5.40 4.71
N ASN A 170 0.39 4.34 5.00
CA ASN A 170 0.63 3.91 6.37
C ASN A 170 1.47 4.95 7.15
N ALA A 171 2.56 5.46 6.55
CA ALA A 171 3.35 6.54 7.14
C ALA A 171 2.50 7.78 7.45
N ALA A 172 1.67 8.22 6.50
CA ALA A 172 0.76 9.34 6.68
C ALA A 172 -0.22 9.13 7.85
N ARG A 173 -0.78 7.92 7.98
CA ARG A 173 -1.66 7.55 9.10
C ARG A 173 -0.91 7.61 10.44
N LEU A 174 0.33 7.11 10.50
CA LEU A 174 1.14 7.09 11.72
C LEU A 174 1.55 8.50 12.16
N PHE A 175 2.02 9.35 11.23
CA PHE A 175 2.31 10.75 11.54
C PHE A 175 1.05 11.51 11.96
N LYS A 176 -0.10 11.28 11.29
CA LYS A 176 -1.37 11.88 11.70
C LYS A 176 -1.78 11.43 13.12
N SER A 177 -1.60 10.16 13.44
CA SER A 177 -1.86 9.63 14.78
C SER A 177 -0.96 10.29 15.83
N LEU A 178 0.32 10.48 15.52
CA LEU A 178 1.27 11.17 16.40
C LEU A 178 0.90 12.64 16.60
N HIS A 179 0.53 13.35 15.54
CA HIS A 179 0.07 14.73 15.62
C HIS A 179 -1.17 14.86 16.52
N ILE A 180 -2.16 13.98 16.34
CA ILE A 180 -3.36 13.93 17.18
C ILE A 180 -2.98 13.65 18.64
N HIS A 181 -2.04 12.72 18.87
CA HIS A 181 -1.58 12.41 20.22
C HIS A 181 -0.93 13.63 20.91
N ILE A 182 -0.03 14.34 20.21
CA ILE A 182 0.60 15.56 20.73
C ILE A 182 -0.45 16.62 21.06
N HIS A 183 -1.37 16.92 20.13
CA HIS A 183 -2.43 17.92 20.36
C HIS A 183 -3.39 17.53 21.47
N SER A 184 -3.75 16.25 21.57
CA SER A 184 -4.65 15.77 22.64
C SER A 184 -3.99 15.94 23.99
N THR A 185 -2.71 15.58 24.12
CA THR A 185 -1.93 15.76 25.36
C THR A 185 -1.77 17.23 25.75
N LEU A 186 -1.49 18.11 24.78
CA LEU A 186 -1.41 19.55 25.01
C LEU A 186 -2.76 20.18 25.38
N SER A 187 -3.87 19.59 24.93
CA SER A 187 -5.23 20.06 25.23
C SER A 187 -5.71 19.64 26.62
N LEU A 188 -5.03 18.70 27.29
CA LEU A 188 -5.32 18.33 28.68
C LEU A 188 -5.01 19.51 29.62
N HIS A 189 -5.76 19.56 30.73
CA HIS A 189 -5.48 20.51 31.81
C HIS A 189 -4.04 20.33 32.31
N PRO A 190 -3.27 21.41 32.61
CA PRO A 190 -1.85 21.32 32.98
C PRO A 190 -1.55 20.32 34.11
N SER A 191 -2.48 20.15 35.06
CA SER A 191 -2.35 19.20 36.17
C SER A 191 -2.47 17.72 35.79
N LEU A 192 -2.96 17.42 34.58
CA LEU A 192 -3.15 16.06 34.05
C LEU A 192 -2.12 15.70 32.98
N ARG A 193 -1.22 16.63 32.64
CA ARG A 193 -0.20 16.41 31.63
C ARG A 193 0.92 15.53 32.19
N PRO A 194 1.49 14.63 31.35
CA PRO A 194 2.74 13.98 31.70
C PRO A 194 3.87 15.02 31.81
N GLU A 195 5.01 14.59 32.34
CA GLU A 195 6.20 15.42 32.32
C GLU A 195 6.53 15.83 30.89
N LEU A 196 6.44 17.14 30.63
CA LEU A 196 6.49 17.69 29.28
C LEU A 196 7.84 17.46 28.60
N SER A 197 8.91 17.37 29.39
CA SER A 197 10.28 17.13 28.91
C SER A 197 10.41 15.71 28.36
N GLN A 198 10.00 14.71 29.14
CA GLN A 198 9.99 13.31 28.71
C GLN A 198 9.06 13.11 27.51
N PHE A 199 7.89 13.75 27.52
CA PHE A 199 6.93 13.66 26.42
C PHE A 199 7.50 14.23 25.11
N LEU A 200 8.25 15.33 25.17
CA LEU A 200 8.94 15.88 24.00
C LEU A 200 9.99 14.91 23.47
N GLU A 201 10.82 14.32 24.33
CA GLU A 201 11.83 13.35 23.93
C GLU A 201 11.20 12.12 23.28
N ASP A 202 10.16 11.56 23.89
CA ASP A 202 9.42 10.40 23.36
C ASP A 202 8.78 10.72 21.99
N ALA A 203 8.17 11.90 21.85
CA ALA A 203 7.59 12.34 20.58
C ALA A 203 8.67 12.48 19.51
N MET A 204 9.80 13.11 19.82
CA MET A 204 10.93 13.24 18.90
C MET A 204 11.51 11.88 18.51
N GLU A 205 11.64 10.95 19.46
CA GLU A 205 12.11 9.59 19.17
C GLU A 205 11.15 8.85 18.23
N GLN A 206 9.84 8.96 18.46
CA GLN A 206 8.82 8.39 17.58
C GLN A 206 8.88 8.99 16.17
N VAL A 207 9.05 10.31 16.05
CA VAL A 207 9.24 10.97 14.75
C VAL A 207 10.44 10.38 14.01
N LEU A 208 11.58 10.26 14.68
CA LEU A 208 12.80 9.69 14.08
C LEU A 208 12.67 8.19 13.77
N ALA A 209 11.92 7.44 14.58
CA ALA A 209 11.62 6.04 14.32
C ALA A 209 10.75 5.88 13.06
N LEU A 210 9.74 6.74 12.90
CA LEU A 210 8.88 6.76 11.71
C LEU A 210 9.67 7.13 10.44
N ASP A 211 10.56 8.13 10.51
CA ASP A 211 11.42 8.50 9.37
C ASP A 211 12.32 7.34 8.92
N ARG A 212 12.88 6.61 9.90
CA ARG A 212 13.74 5.44 9.63
C ARG A 212 12.94 4.27 9.06
N ALA A 213 11.70 4.08 9.52
CA ALA A 213 10.83 3.00 9.09
C ALA A 213 10.24 3.25 7.69
N TYR A 214 10.01 4.52 7.33
CA TYR A 214 9.45 4.93 6.04
C TYR A 214 10.37 5.92 5.33
N PRO A 215 11.57 5.47 4.90
CA PRO A 215 12.43 6.34 4.11
C PRO A 215 11.70 6.78 2.84
N LEU A 216 12.11 7.92 2.29
CA LEU A 216 11.68 8.37 0.98
C LEU A 216 12.72 7.96 -0.07
N PRO A 217 12.70 6.70 -0.56
CA PRO A 217 13.65 6.29 -1.57
C PRO A 217 13.39 7.11 -2.84
N LEU A 218 14.41 7.87 -3.25
CA LEU A 218 14.39 8.64 -4.49
C LEU A 218 14.62 7.76 -5.72
N LEU A 219 15.13 6.53 -5.53
CA LEU A 219 15.51 5.61 -6.58
C LEU A 219 14.94 4.20 -6.35
N PRO A 220 14.56 3.48 -7.43
CA PRO A 220 14.16 2.08 -7.35
C PRO A 220 15.34 1.23 -6.87
N GLY A 221 15.19 0.55 -5.73
CA GLY A 221 16.20 -0.37 -5.18
C GLY A 221 16.59 -0.15 -3.72
N MET A 222 16.08 0.90 -3.06
CA MET A 222 16.33 1.15 -1.62
C MET A 222 15.33 0.44 -0.69
N LEU A 223 14.29 -0.20 -1.23
CA LEU A 223 13.43 -1.13 -0.50
C LEU A 223 13.60 -2.51 -1.13
N GLU A 224 13.85 -3.52 -0.29
CA GLU A 224 13.95 -4.91 -0.73
C GLU A 224 12.55 -5.39 -1.15
N LYS A 225 12.25 -5.30 -2.45
CA LYS A 225 10.97 -5.70 -3.05
C LYS A 225 10.51 -7.11 -2.64
N PHE A 226 11.46 -8.03 -2.52
CA PHE A 226 11.21 -9.41 -2.13
C PHE A 226 12.10 -9.76 -0.94
N PRO A 227 11.69 -9.40 0.29
CA PRO A 227 12.50 -9.74 1.45
C PRO A 227 12.67 -11.26 1.53
N SER A 228 13.90 -11.69 1.77
CA SER A 228 14.22 -13.12 1.94
C SER A 228 13.48 -13.73 3.15
N GLU A 229 13.14 -12.91 4.14
CA GLU A 229 12.33 -13.27 5.29
C GLU A 229 11.23 -12.22 5.52
N VAL A 230 9.96 -12.64 5.52
CA VAL A 230 8.84 -11.75 5.83
C VAL A 230 8.75 -11.55 7.33
N LYS A 231 9.10 -10.35 7.78
CA LYS A 231 8.94 -9.90 9.17
C LYS A 231 7.79 -8.89 9.28
N PRO A 232 7.09 -8.85 10.42
CA PRO A 232 6.15 -7.78 10.68
C PRO A 232 6.82 -6.41 10.61
N THR A 233 6.08 -5.38 10.20
CA THR A 233 6.62 -4.01 10.14
C THR A 233 6.86 -3.47 11.55
N VAL A 234 8.05 -2.96 11.83
CA VAL A 234 8.41 -2.31 13.10
C VAL A 234 8.69 -0.84 12.82
N TRP A 235 7.87 0.04 13.38
CA TRP A 235 7.98 1.50 13.21
C TRP A 235 8.04 2.26 14.55
N TRP A 236 7.98 1.55 15.67
CA TRP A 236 8.12 2.11 16.99
C TRP A 236 9.58 2.10 17.45
N PRO A 237 9.97 3.00 18.37
CA PRO A 237 11.29 2.95 18.99
C PRO A 237 11.54 1.60 19.66
N LYS A 238 12.78 1.10 19.55
CA LYS A 238 13.18 -0.14 20.22
C LYS A 238 13.19 0.11 21.73
N ARG A 239 12.13 -0.31 22.41
CA ARG A 239 12.13 -0.40 23.87
C ARG A 239 13.17 -1.45 24.28
N ALA A 240 13.89 -1.20 25.38
CA ALA A 240 14.76 -2.22 25.96
C ALA A 240 13.96 -3.53 26.11
N ALA A 241 14.57 -4.66 25.71
CA ALA A 241 13.91 -5.95 25.73
C ALA A 241 13.26 -6.18 27.12
N PRO A 242 11.96 -6.54 27.19
CA PRO A 242 11.36 -6.89 28.46
C PRO A 242 12.15 -8.04 29.08
N PRO A 243 12.55 -7.96 30.36
CA PRO A 243 13.11 -9.12 31.05
C PRO A 243 12.10 -10.28 31.00
N PRO A 244 12.58 -11.55 31.09
CA PRO A 244 11.69 -12.70 31.11
C PRO A 244 10.59 -12.52 32.17
N PRO A 245 9.36 -13.01 31.90
CA PRO A 245 8.24 -12.82 32.81
C PRO A 245 8.63 -13.27 34.21
N PRO A 246 8.43 -12.42 35.24
CA PRO A 246 8.78 -12.79 36.60
C PRO A 246 7.96 -14.01 37.04
N PRO A 247 8.53 -14.91 37.88
CA PRO A 247 7.74 -15.97 38.50
C PRO A 247 6.58 -15.36 39.29
N PRO A 248 5.43 -16.06 39.38
CA PRO A 248 4.25 -15.55 40.06
C PRO A 248 4.64 -15.11 41.48
N PRO A 249 4.26 -13.89 41.90
CA PRO A 249 4.66 -13.39 43.21
C PRO A 249 4.14 -14.33 44.30
N PRO A 250 4.94 -14.62 45.35
CA PRO A 250 4.46 -15.38 46.48
C PRO A 250 3.27 -14.63 47.11
N LYS A 251 2.18 -15.37 47.35
CA LYS A 251 0.96 -14.89 48.00
C LYS A 251 1.31 -14.26 49.34
N THR A 252 1.54 -12.95 49.34
CA THR A 252 1.77 -12.18 50.55
C THR A 252 0.69 -11.12 50.57
N GLU A 253 -0.28 -11.32 51.45
CA GLU A 253 -1.44 -10.47 51.71
C GLU A 253 -1.02 -9.14 52.38
N ALA A 254 -0.14 -8.38 51.72
CA ALA A 254 0.12 -7.00 52.06
C ALA A 254 -0.52 -6.14 50.97
N ALA A 255 -1.82 -5.91 51.14
CA ALA A 255 -2.61 -4.99 50.34
C ALA A 255 -2.04 -3.56 50.46
N VAL A 256 -1.08 -3.23 49.60
CA VAL A 256 -0.89 -1.84 49.20
C VAL A 256 -2.03 -1.54 48.23
N ASN A 257 -3.00 -0.75 48.68
CA ASN A 257 -4.08 -0.18 47.87
C ASN A 257 -3.48 0.62 46.70
N ASN A 258 -3.06 -0.06 45.63
CA ASN A 258 -2.76 0.58 44.36
C ASN A 258 -4.06 0.65 43.57
N ASN A 259 -4.69 1.82 43.66
CA ASN A 259 -5.97 2.19 43.05
C ASN A 259 -5.86 2.34 41.51
N ASN A 260 -5.06 1.51 40.84
CA ASN A 260 -4.75 1.62 39.40
C ASN A 260 -5.53 0.60 38.54
N GLY A 261 -6.50 -0.10 39.13
CA GLY A 261 -7.43 -1.01 38.45
C GLY A 261 -6.89 -2.38 38.06
N TRP A 262 -5.60 -2.69 38.30
CA TRP A 262 -5.01 -3.99 37.95
C TRP A 262 -5.33 -5.06 39.00
N SER A 263 -6.14 -6.05 38.61
CA SER A 263 -6.36 -7.29 39.37
C SER A 263 -5.54 -8.45 38.78
N ASN A 264 -5.35 -9.54 39.54
CA ASN A 264 -4.70 -10.75 39.03
C ASN A 264 -5.45 -11.34 37.83
N ASP A 265 -6.78 -11.26 37.87
CA ASP A 265 -7.66 -11.68 36.77
C ASP A 265 -7.41 -10.83 35.51
N MET A 266 -7.34 -9.50 35.65
CA MET A 266 -7.06 -8.58 34.54
C MET A 266 -5.65 -8.83 33.94
N GLU A 267 -4.64 -9.06 34.77
CA GLU A 267 -3.29 -9.41 34.29
C GLU A 267 -3.30 -10.71 33.46
N THR A 268 -4.00 -11.72 33.95
CA THR A 268 -4.15 -13.02 33.28
C THR A 268 -4.93 -12.88 31.97
N GLU A 269 -6.02 -12.12 31.99
CA GLU A 269 -6.84 -11.86 30.81
C GLU A 269 -6.03 -11.14 29.72
N MET A 270 -5.32 -10.08 30.08
CA MET A 270 -4.47 -9.33 29.15
C MET A 270 -3.31 -10.18 28.61
N ALA A 271 -2.69 -11.03 29.44
CA ALA A 271 -1.65 -11.95 29.00
C ALA A 271 -2.19 -12.97 27.98
N GLU A 272 -3.41 -13.47 28.17
CA GLU A 272 -4.05 -14.38 27.22
C GLU A 272 -4.40 -13.66 25.90
N VAL A 273 -4.87 -12.42 25.95
CA VAL A 273 -5.06 -11.61 24.73
C VAL A 273 -3.75 -11.43 23.98
N ALA A 274 -2.64 -11.08 24.65
CA ALA A 274 -1.32 -10.99 24.02
C ALA A 274 -0.92 -12.31 23.34
N ARG A 275 -1.17 -13.44 24.01
CA ARG A 275 -0.90 -14.78 23.46
C ARG A 275 -1.71 -15.07 22.20
N VAL A 276 -3.00 -14.72 22.19
CA VAL A 276 -3.88 -14.87 21.01
C VAL A 276 -3.37 -14.02 19.85
N LEU A 277 -3.02 -12.75 20.09
CA LEU A 277 -2.48 -11.86 19.06
C LEU A 277 -1.22 -12.43 18.41
N ARG A 278 -0.29 -12.96 19.21
CA ARG A 278 0.95 -13.57 18.73
C ARG A 278 0.70 -14.83 17.90
N GLU A 279 -0.01 -15.80 18.48
CA GLU A 279 -0.16 -17.14 17.93
C GLU A 279 -1.20 -17.25 16.81
N ARG A 280 -2.11 -16.27 16.70
CA ARG A 280 -3.20 -16.26 15.73
C ARG A 280 -3.02 -15.11 14.76
N ASP A 281 -3.29 -13.88 15.19
CA ASP A 281 -3.37 -12.73 14.29
C ASP A 281 -2.02 -12.47 13.60
N THR A 282 -0.95 -12.25 14.37
CA THR A 282 0.39 -12.00 13.81
C THR A 282 0.86 -13.17 12.94
N ALA A 283 0.73 -14.41 13.42
CA ALA A 283 1.17 -15.60 12.67
C ALA A 283 0.41 -15.77 11.33
N GLU A 284 -0.90 -15.55 11.33
CA GLU A 284 -1.73 -15.70 10.13
C GLU A 284 -1.47 -14.57 9.12
N TYR A 285 -1.33 -13.32 9.56
CA TYR A 285 -0.98 -12.23 8.65
C TYR A 285 0.43 -12.36 8.07
N VAL A 286 1.38 -12.94 8.83
CA VAL A 286 2.70 -13.33 8.29
C VAL A 286 2.57 -14.45 7.25
N ARG A 287 1.69 -15.42 7.47
CA ARG A 287 1.42 -16.50 6.50
C ARG A 287 0.81 -15.96 5.21
N LEU A 288 -0.19 -15.09 5.32
CA LEU A 288 -0.87 -14.46 4.18
C LEU A 288 0.09 -13.56 3.39
N SER A 289 0.89 -12.74 4.07
CA SER A 289 1.90 -11.91 3.40
C SER A 289 2.93 -12.76 2.66
N LYS A 290 3.40 -13.90 3.21
CA LYS A 290 4.28 -14.84 2.47
C LYS A 290 3.62 -15.41 1.21
N LEU A 291 2.34 -15.78 1.28
CA LEU A 291 1.61 -16.30 0.12
C LEU A 291 1.51 -15.24 -0.99
N VAL A 292 1.11 -14.02 -0.63
CA VAL A 292 0.99 -12.89 -1.57
C VAL A 292 2.35 -12.51 -2.14
N LEU A 293 3.42 -12.52 -1.33
CA LEU A 293 4.78 -12.25 -1.78
C LEU A 293 5.24 -13.24 -2.84
N ASN A 294 4.98 -14.54 -2.64
CA ASN A 294 5.31 -15.58 -3.60
C ASN A 294 4.53 -15.39 -4.91
N CYS A 295 3.24 -15.07 -4.81
CA CYS A 295 2.41 -14.75 -5.98
C CYS A 295 2.99 -13.56 -6.77
N ASN A 296 3.28 -12.45 -6.08
CA ASN A 296 3.89 -11.25 -6.67
C ASN A 296 5.24 -11.57 -7.34
N ARG A 297 6.07 -12.43 -6.73
CA ARG A 297 7.37 -12.84 -7.29
C ARG A 297 7.23 -13.61 -8.59
N VAL A 298 6.30 -14.59 -8.63
CA VAL A 298 6.02 -15.36 -9.84
C VAL A 298 5.53 -14.43 -10.96
N MET A 299 4.61 -13.52 -10.66
CA MET A 299 4.04 -12.62 -11.66
C MET A 299 5.03 -11.56 -12.17
N ALA A 300 5.87 -11.04 -11.28
CA ALA A 300 6.93 -10.10 -11.65
C ALA A 300 7.95 -10.70 -12.65
N VAL A 301 8.06 -12.03 -12.71
CA VAL A 301 8.88 -12.74 -13.70
C VAL A 301 8.03 -13.12 -14.92
N ALA A 302 6.83 -13.65 -14.71
CA ALA A 302 5.97 -14.14 -15.79
C ALA A 302 5.58 -13.04 -16.79
N GLY A 303 5.23 -11.84 -16.31
CA GLY A 303 4.83 -10.72 -17.17
C GLY A 303 5.90 -10.37 -18.23
N PRO A 304 7.12 -9.98 -17.81
CA PRO A 304 8.21 -9.70 -18.73
C PRO A 304 8.59 -10.87 -19.64
N VAL A 305 8.61 -12.09 -19.13
CA VAL A 305 8.96 -13.29 -19.93
C VAL A 305 7.94 -13.52 -21.05
N LEU A 306 6.65 -13.40 -20.74
CA LEU A 306 5.59 -13.54 -21.74
C LEU A 306 5.63 -12.43 -22.80
N MET A 307 5.91 -11.18 -22.40
CA MET A 307 6.06 -10.08 -23.37
C MET A 307 7.30 -10.24 -24.25
N ALA A 308 8.42 -10.72 -23.68
CA ALA A 308 9.62 -11.02 -24.44
C ALA A 308 9.38 -12.15 -25.45
N ALA A 309 8.68 -13.22 -25.03
CA ALA A 309 8.28 -14.30 -25.92
C ALA A 309 7.35 -13.79 -27.04
N ALA A 310 6.42 -12.88 -26.72
CA ALA A 310 5.55 -12.25 -27.71
C ALA A 310 6.34 -11.41 -28.73
N SER A 311 7.35 -10.65 -28.28
CA SER A 311 8.26 -9.89 -29.15
C SER A 311 8.98 -10.82 -30.13
N VAL A 312 9.59 -11.91 -29.64
CA VAL A 312 10.29 -12.90 -30.48
C VAL A 312 9.34 -13.59 -31.45
N GLY A 313 8.17 -14.04 -30.98
CA GLY A 313 7.18 -14.70 -31.83
C GLY A 313 6.65 -13.78 -32.94
N SER A 314 6.53 -12.48 -32.67
CA SER A 314 6.11 -11.49 -33.66
C SER A 314 7.20 -11.26 -34.72
N ALA A 315 8.46 -11.20 -34.29
CA ALA A 315 9.61 -11.00 -35.18
C ALA A 315 9.85 -12.19 -36.13
N LEU A 316 9.61 -13.42 -35.67
CA LEU A 316 9.79 -14.64 -36.46
C LEU A 316 8.76 -14.80 -37.58
N GLY A 317 7.58 -14.18 -37.46
CA GLY A 317 6.52 -14.25 -38.47
C GLY A 317 5.87 -15.64 -38.62
N GLY A 318 4.99 -15.78 -39.61
CA GLY A 318 4.31 -17.06 -39.91
C GLY A 318 3.46 -17.58 -38.75
N SER A 319 3.49 -18.89 -38.49
CA SER A 319 2.72 -19.53 -37.41
C SER A 319 3.11 -19.06 -36.00
N ALA A 320 4.32 -18.49 -35.83
CA ALA A 320 4.78 -17.95 -34.55
C ALA A 320 4.01 -16.69 -34.13
N THR A 321 3.40 -15.96 -35.09
CA THR A 321 2.59 -14.76 -34.82
C THR A 321 1.36 -15.07 -33.95
N VAL A 322 0.73 -16.23 -34.14
CA VAL A 322 -0.39 -16.68 -33.30
C VAL A 322 0.08 -16.88 -31.85
N GLY A 323 1.25 -17.50 -31.68
CA GLY A 323 1.89 -17.64 -30.37
C GLY A 323 2.21 -16.29 -29.72
N ALA A 324 2.64 -15.31 -30.51
CA ALA A 324 2.92 -13.96 -30.03
C ALA A 324 1.66 -13.25 -29.51
N VAL A 325 0.55 -13.34 -30.25
CA VAL A 325 -0.74 -12.77 -29.84
C VAL A 325 -1.21 -13.38 -28.52
N VAL A 326 -1.15 -14.72 -28.40
CA VAL A 326 -1.54 -15.43 -27.17
C VAL A 326 -0.63 -15.06 -25.99
N ALA A 327 0.69 -15.04 -26.19
CA ALA A 327 1.65 -14.67 -25.16
C ALA A 327 1.45 -13.21 -24.71
N GLY A 328 1.21 -12.28 -25.64
CA GLY A 328 0.92 -10.88 -25.34
C GLY A 328 -0.40 -10.70 -24.58
N ALA A 329 -1.45 -11.42 -24.96
CA ALA A 329 -2.72 -11.40 -24.24
C ALA A 329 -2.57 -11.91 -22.80
N LEU A 330 -1.86 -13.03 -22.61
CA LEU A 330 -1.58 -13.57 -21.28
C LEU A 330 -0.72 -12.61 -20.45
N ALA A 331 0.27 -11.97 -21.07
CA ALA A 331 1.09 -10.96 -20.40
C ALA A 331 0.27 -9.77 -19.91
N CYS A 332 -0.72 -9.32 -20.70
CA CYS A 332 -1.65 -8.26 -20.30
C CYS A 332 -2.51 -8.67 -19.09
N ILE A 333 -2.99 -9.91 -19.06
CA ILE A 333 -3.74 -10.46 -17.91
C ILE A 333 -2.85 -10.50 -16.66
N VAL A 334 -1.63 -11.04 -16.77
CA VAL A 334 -0.67 -11.10 -15.65
C VAL A 334 -0.33 -9.69 -15.14
N ASN A 335 -0.09 -8.75 -16.05
CA ASN A 335 0.18 -7.35 -15.70
C ASN A 335 -1.01 -6.70 -14.99
N SER A 336 -2.22 -6.93 -15.48
CA SER A 336 -3.47 -6.43 -14.88
C SER A 336 -3.74 -7.01 -13.51
N PHE A 337 -3.51 -8.31 -13.31
CA PHE A 337 -3.68 -8.93 -12.00
C PHE A 337 -2.61 -8.45 -11.01
N SER A 338 -1.33 -8.44 -11.41
CA SER A 338 -0.21 -8.03 -10.55
C SER A 338 -0.30 -6.56 -10.14
N HIS A 339 -0.45 -5.65 -11.10
CA HIS A 339 -0.39 -4.21 -10.87
C HIS A 339 -1.77 -3.57 -10.71
N GLY A 340 -2.80 -4.07 -11.40
CA GLY A 340 -4.19 -3.61 -11.26
C GLY A 340 -4.92 -4.23 -10.07
N GLY A 341 -4.66 -5.50 -9.76
CA GLY A 341 -5.08 -6.12 -8.49
C GLY A 341 -4.25 -5.67 -7.28
N GLN A 342 -3.25 -4.80 -7.50
CA GLN A 342 -2.42 -4.17 -6.47
C GLN A 342 -1.82 -5.18 -5.48
N VAL A 343 -1.30 -6.30 -5.99
CA VAL A 343 -0.81 -7.43 -5.17
C VAL A 343 0.32 -7.00 -4.22
N GLY A 344 1.15 -6.04 -4.64
CA GLY A 344 2.16 -5.42 -3.77
C GLY A 344 1.57 -4.62 -2.60
N MET A 345 0.47 -3.89 -2.81
CA MET A 345 -0.25 -3.21 -1.73
C MET A 345 -0.86 -4.21 -0.74
N VAL A 346 -1.44 -5.30 -1.24
CA VAL A 346 -2.02 -6.36 -0.39
C VAL A 346 -0.94 -7.02 0.47
N PHE A 347 0.25 -7.26 -0.08
CA PHE A 347 1.40 -7.75 0.67
C PHE A 347 1.74 -6.81 1.85
N GLU A 348 1.86 -5.51 1.58
CA GLU A 348 2.17 -4.52 2.62
C GLU A 348 1.06 -4.37 3.64
N MET A 349 -0.20 -4.45 3.21
CA MET A 349 -1.35 -4.44 4.13
C MET A 349 -1.24 -5.60 5.14
N TYR A 350 -0.99 -6.82 4.67
CA TYR A 350 -0.83 -7.97 5.57
C TYR A 350 0.41 -7.83 6.46
N ARG A 351 1.52 -7.33 5.93
CA ARG A 351 2.75 -7.10 6.69
C ARG A 351 2.58 -6.03 7.79
N ASN A 352 1.86 -4.95 7.47
CA ASN A 352 1.54 -3.88 8.40
C ASN A 352 0.54 -4.34 9.48
N ASN A 353 -0.46 -5.14 9.13
CA ASN A 353 -1.37 -5.74 10.11
C ASN A 353 -0.63 -6.65 11.09
N ALA A 354 0.27 -7.50 10.60
CA ALA A 354 1.13 -8.30 11.48
C ALA A 354 1.95 -7.40 12.43
N GLY A 355 2.51 -6.29 11.92
CA GLY A 355 3.27 -5.33 12.73
C GLY A 355 2.41 -4.65 13.79
N PHE A 356 1.16 -4.32 13.46
CA PHE A 356 0.21 -3.74 14.39
C PHE A 356 -0.11 -4.69 15.55
N TYR A 357 -0.40 -5.96 15.27
CA TYR A 357 -0.67 -6.92 16.34
C TYR A 357 0.58 -7.23 17.18
N GLN A 358 1.77 -7.25 16.56
CA GLN A 358 3.02 -7.36 17.31
C GLN A 358 3.24 -6.15 18.22
N LEU A 359 2.94 -4.93 17.77
CA LEU A 359 3.03 -3.74 18.61
C LEU A 359 2.08 -3.82 19.82
N LEU A 360 0.84 -4.28 19.60
CA LEU A 360 -0.13 -4.47 20.69
C LEU A 360 0.36 -5.51 21.70
N GLU A 361 0.86 -6.65 21.22
CA GLU A 361 1.47 -7.70 22.05
C GLU A 361 2.65 -7.15 22.86
N GLU A 362 3.64 -6.53 22.22
CA GLU A 362 4.84 -6.01 22.87
C GLU A 362 4.50 -4.91 23.89
N SER A 363 3.54 -4.04 23.56
CA SER A 363 3.09 -3.01 24.48
C SER A 363 2.37 -3.59 25.69
N LEU A 364 1.58 -4.64 25.51
CA LEU A 364 0.85 -5.30 26.59
C LEU A 364 1.80 -6.07 27.51
N LEU A 365 2.70 -6.86 26.95
CA LEU A 365 3.71 -7.61 27.71
C LEU A 365 4.67 -6.67 28.45
N SER A 366 5.07 -5.56 27.81
CA SER A 366 5.89 -4.53 28.48
C SER A 366 5.13 -3.89 29.65
N SER A 367 3.84 -3.57 29.48
CA SER A 367 3.02 -3.04 30.57
C SER A 367 2.90 -4.04 31.75
N LEU A 368 2.63 -5.31 31.45
CA LEU A 368 2.51 -6.38 32.45
C LEU A 368 3.84 -6.63 33.20
N SER A 369 4.99 -6.40 32.56
CA SER A 369 6.30 -6.56 33.21
C SER A 369 6.63 -5.48 34.26
N LYS A 370 5.98 -4.30 34.18
CA LYS A 370 6.19 -3.19 35.13
C LYS A 370 5.41 -3.42 36.43
N PRO A 371 5.84 -2.84 37.57
CA PRO A 371 5.03 -2.89 38.79
C PRO A 371 3.69 -2.16 38.60
N PRO A 372 2.58 -2.60 39.24
CA PRO A 372 1.25 -2.01 39.04
C PRO A 372 1.15 -0.49 39.26
N ALA A 373 2.05 0.09 40.06
CA ALA A 373 2.12 1.54 40.31
C ALA A 373 2.60 2.36 39.11
N GLU A 374 3.39 1.77 38.21
CA GLU A 374 3.98 2.43 37.04
C GLU A 374 3.19 2.16 35.75
N ARG A 375 2.10 1.39 35.84
CA ARG A 375 1.27 1.03 34.69
C ARG A 375 0.23 2.11 34.40
N GLU A 376 -0.21 2.18 33.16
CA GLU A 376 -1.44 2.89 32.82
C GLU A 376 -2.64 2.21 33.48
N HIS A 377 -3.70 2.96 33.79
CA HIS A 377 -4.89 2.44 34.44
C HIS A 377 -5.50 1.29 33.63
N ALA A 378 -5.81 0.18 34.32
CA ALA A 378 -6.21 -1.07 33.66
C ALA A 378 -7.42 -0.90 32.72
N GLU A 379 -8.44 -0.17 33.15
CA GLU A 379 -9.65 0.07 32.34
C GLU A 379 -9.37 0.89 31.06
N VAL A 380 -8.38 1.78 31.10
CA VAL A 380 -7.98 2.58 29.93
C VAL A 380 -7.27 1.69 28.92
N VAL A 381 -6.39 0.80 29.40
CA VAL A 381 -5.71 -0.20 28.56
C VAL A 381 -6.71 -1.17 27.96
N GLU A 382 -7.63 -1.72 28.76
CA GLU A 382 -8.66 -2.65 28.31
C GLU A 382 -9.56 -2.00 27.26
N THR A 383 -10.04 -0.78 27.50
CA THR A 383 -10.89 -0.04 26.56
C THR A 383 -10.17 0.26 25.27
N ARG A 384 -8.90 0.71 25.34
CA ARG A 384 -8.09 0.97 24.15
C ARG A 384 -7.90 -0.31 23.33
N LEU A 385 -7.54 -1.41 23.99
CA LEU A 385 -7.29 -2.70 23.34
C LEU A 385 -8.57 -3.27 22.71
N ALA A 386 -9.70 -3.22 23.42
CA ALA A 386 -10.98 -3.68 22.89
C ALA A 386 -11.35 -2.92 21.61
N LEU A 387 -11.25 -1.59 21.63
CA LEU A 387 -11.55 -0.75 20.45
C LEU A 387 -10.56 -0.98 19.31
N GLN A 388 -9.27 -1.12 19.61
CA GLN A 388 -8.23 -1.43 18.62
C GLN A 388 -8.36 -2.82 18.00
N LEU A 389 -9.07 -3.75 18.65
CA LEU A 389 -9.40 -5.08 18.12
C LEU A 389 -10.82 -5.15 17.55
N GLY A 390 -11.59 -4.06 17.58
CA GLY A 390 -12.98 -4.03 17.13
C GLY A 390 -13.93 -4.87 17.99
N ARG A 391 -13.60 -5.07 19.27
CA ARG A 391 -14.38 -5.85 20.24
C ARG A 391 -15.06 -4.94 21.26
N SER A 392 -16.19 -5.40 21.81
CA SER A 392 -16.69 -4.86 23.08
C SER A 392 -15.83 -5.35 24.24
N LEU A 393 -15.85 -4.64 25.37
CA LEU A 393 -15.14 -5.06 26.60
C LEU A 393 -15.50 -6.50 27.00
N SER A 394 -16.80 -6.82 27.04
CA SER A 394 -17.28 -8.18 27.33
C SER A 394 -16.78 -9.23 26.33
N SER A 395 -16.70 -8.88 25.04
CA SER A 395 -16.18 -9.78 24.01
C SER A 395 -14.67 -9.97 24.09
N LEU A 396 -13.93 -9.03 24.69
CA LEU A 396 -12.50 -9.14 24.94
C LEU A 396 -12.25 -10.06 26.15
N ARG A 397 -12.98 -9.87 27.26
CA ARG A 397 -12.90 -10.75 28.44
C ARG A 397 -13.29 -12.19 28.11
N ASN A 398 -14.31 -12.39 27.27
CA ASN A 398 -14.72 -13.73 26.80
C ASN A 398 -13.64 -14.41 25.95
N LEU A 399 -12.89 -13.65 25.14
CA LEU A 399 -11.76 -14.19 24.38
C LEU A 399 -10.67 -14.70 25.33
N ALA A 400 -10.36 -13.91 26.36
CA ALA A 400 -9.36 -14.26 27.36
C ALA A 400 -9.80 -15.41 28.30
N SER A 401 -11.11 -15.51 28.57
CA SER A 401 -11.70 -16.54 29.43
C SER A 401 -11.92 -17.88 28.72
N SER A 402 -11.70 -17.97 27.41
CA SER A 402 -11.85 -19.20 26.65
C SER A 402 -10.50 -19.93 26.63
N PRO A 403 -10.22 -20.85 27.58
CA PRO A 403 -8.99 -21.63 27.52
C PRO A 403 -9.02 -22.43 26.22
N SER A 404 -7.84 -22.63 25.65
CA SER A 404 -7.56 -23.32 24.38
C SER A 404 -7.98 -24.82 24.35
N SER A 405 -9.22 -25.12 24.70
CA SER A 405 -9.85 -26.44 24.69
C SER A 405 -10.15 -26.90 23.26
N SER A 406 -9.12 -27.47 22.65
CA SER A 406 -9.00 -28.56 21.65
C SER A 406 -10.09 -28.93 20.62
N LYS A 407 -11.29 -28.33 20.51
CA LYS A 407 -12.33 -28.84 19.58
C LYS A 407 -13.16 -27.81 18.79
N GLY A 408 -12.86 -26.51 18.85
CA GLY A 408 -13.56 -25.48 18.07
C GLY A 408 -12.65 -24.69 17.12
N PRO A 409 -13.19 -24.02 16.07
CA PRO A 409 -12.42 -23.05 15.29
C PRO A 409 -11.88 -21.97 16.23
N LYS A 410 -10.56 -21.78 16.21
CA LYS A 410 -9.85 -20.86 17.10
C LYS A 410 -10.17 -19.43 16.69
N GLU A 411 -10.81 -18.68 17.59
CA GLU A 411 -11.21 -17.29 17.38
C GLU A 411 -9.97 -16.38 17.25
N PHE A 412 -9.98 -15.45 16.30
CA PHE A 412 -8.95 -14.42 16.14
C PHE A 412 -9.08 -13.34 17.23
N GLY A 413 -7.98 -12.72 17.63
CA GLY A 413 -8.00 -11.62 18.57
C GLY A 413 -8.73 -10.41 18.02
N SER A 414 -8.52 -10.11 16.73
CA SER A 414 -9.21 -9.02 16.04
C SER A 414 -10.57 -9.45 15.45
N LYS A 415 -11.53 -8.51 15.45
CA LYS A 415 -12.78 -8.58 14.68
C LYS A 415 -12.87 -7.51 13.59
N LEU A 416 -11.81 -6.73 13.39
CA LEU A 416 -11.80 -5.64 12.42
C LEU A 416 -11.70 -6.10 10.96
N PHE A 417 -11.22 -7.32 10.72
CA PHE A 417 -10.88 -7.82 9.38
C PHE A 417 -11.33 -9.26 9.17
#